data_AF-A0A6B0H9X6-F1
#
_entry.id   AF-A0A6B0H9X6-F1
#
_cell.length_a   1.000
_cell.length_b   1.000
_cell.length_c   1.000
_cell.angle_alpha   90.00
_cell.angle_beta   90.00
_cell.angle_gamma   90.00
#
_symmetry.space_group_name_H-M   'P 1'
#
loop_
_entity.id
_entity.type
_entity.pdbx_description
1 polymer ?
#
loop_
_entity_poly.entity_id
_entity_poly.type
_entity_poly.pdbx_seq_one_letter_code
_entity_poly.pdbx_strand_id
1 'polypeptide(L)'
;MAIEWLIHRYASVSTRFISNWAVEFFGYVPPILMGTVVLFLGFYLASHAADQVRQSSVAKGTGFSPALAGGTKMMLYFVVLVIGLDTMGVDVTILHTFAQGIAYGVGLAVALAVGIAFGWGGKDYVAENIENWPENSKQVAHESPAVTSDD
;
A
#
# COMPACT_ATOMS: atom_id res chain seq x y z
N MET A 1 59.40 18.58 28.13
CA MET A 1 58.74 17.44 28.80
C MET A 1 57.24 17.63 29.00
N ALA A 2 56.73 18.67 29.69
CA ALA A 2 55.28 18.83 29.90
C ALA A 2 54.49 19.37 28.66
N ILE A 3 55.15 20.14 27.79
CA ILE A 3 54.51 20.83 26.66
C ILE A 3 54.25 19.86 25.48
N GLU A 4 55.13 18.86 25.28
CA GLU A 4 54.99 17.87 24.21
C GLU A 4 53.78 16.93 24.42
N TRP A 5 53.46 16.60 25.68
CA TRP A 5 52.28 15.80 26.02
C TRP A 5 50.97 16.52 25.69
N LEU A 6 50.94 17.84 25.85
CA LEU A 6 49.77 18.66 25.57
C LEU A 6 49.48 18.75 24.06
N ILE A 7 50.53 18.80 23.23
CA ILE A 7 50.42 18.87 21.77
C ILE A 7 49.88 17.55 21.18
N HIS A 8 50.39 16.39 21.61
CA HIS A 8 49.91 15.10 21.12
C HIS A 8 48.47 14.78 21.54
N ARG A 9 48.07 15.21 22.74
CA ARG A 9 46.70 15.00 23.23
C ARG A 9 45.67 15.87 22.53
N TYR A 10 46.04 17.07 22.07
CA TYR A 10 45.14 17.95 21.32
C TYR A 10 45.08 17.61 19.82
N ALA A 11 46.20 17.24 19.21
CA ALA A 11 46.27 16.92 17.78
C ALA A 11 45.45 15.67 17.39
N SER A 12 45.36 14.68 18.29
CA SER A 12 44.61 13.43 18.06
C SER A 12 43.09 13.59 18.22
N VAL A 13 42.62 14.64 18.90
CA VAL A 13 41.18 14.93 19.05
C VAL A 13 40.66 15.66 17.80
N SER A 14 41.44 16.60 17.25
CA SER A 14 41.06 17.37 16.05
C SER A 14 40.92 16.50 14.80
N THR A 15 41.86 15.58 14.55
CA THR A 15 41.81 14.69 13.37
C THR A 15 40.66 13.69 13.45
N ARG A 16 40.31 13.19 14.65
CA ARG A 16 39.17 12.28 14.84
C ARG A 16 37.83 12.97 14.61
N PHE A 17 37.70 14.23 15.02
CA PHE A 17 36.46 14.98 14.86
C PHE A 17 36.17 15.31 13.39
N ILE A 18 37.19 15.71 12.63
CA ILE A 18 37.07 16.04 11.20
C ILE A 18 36.79 14.76 10.38
N SER A 19 37.46 13.65 10.70
CA SER A 19 37.24 12.37 10.00
C SER A 19 35.84 11.80 10.24
N ASN A 20 35.29 11.89 11.46
CA ASN A 20 33.95 11.36 11.73
C ASN A 20 32.85 12.12 10.97
N TRP A 21 32.91 13.46 10.95
CA TRP A 21 31.96 14.27 10.20
C TRP A 21 32.07 14.07 8.68
N ALA A 22 33.30 13.89 8.16
CA ALA A 22 33.49 13.59 6.75
C ALA A 22 32.87 12.24 6.36
N VAL A 23 33.13 11.18 7.15
CA VAL A 23 32.58 9.84 6.90
C VAL A 23 31.06 9.84 6.95
N GLU A 24 30.47 10.56 7.90
CA GLU A 24 29.02 10.71 8.03
C GLU A 24 28.42 11.48 6.85
N PHE A 25 29.03 12.59 6.43
CA PHE A 25 28.59 13.36 5.26
C PHE A 25 28.61 12.54 3.96
N PHE A 26 29.72 11.84 3.70
CA PHE A 26 29.82 10.96 2.54
C PHE A 26 28.90 9.74 2.63
N GLY A 27 28.54 9.32 3.85
CA GLY A 27 27.57 8.24 4.10
C GLY A 27 26.14 8.57 3.66
N TYR A 28 25.74 9.85 3.67
CA TYR A 28 24.40 10.28 3.24
C TYR A 28 24.22 10.34 1.72
N VAL A 29 25.31 10.51 0.95
CA VAL A 29 25.20 10.70 -0.51
C VAL A 29 24.64 9.45 -1.22
N PRO A 30 25.15 8.22 -1.00
CA PRO A 30 24.63 7.04 -1.69
C PRO A 30 23.14 6.75 -1.42
N PRO A 31 22.63 6.76 -0.17
CA PRO A 31 21.20 6.57 0.10
C PRO A 31 20.32 7.62 -0.57
N ILE A 32 20.71 8.90 -0.54
CA ILE A 32 19.95 9.99 -1.19
C ILE A 32 19.85 9.76 -2.70
N LEU A 33 20.93 9.32 -3.34
CA LEU A 33 20.92 8.98 -4.76
C LEU A 33 19.98 7.81 -5.06
N MET A 34 20.03 6.74 -4.24
CA MET A 34 19.14 5.59 -4.40
C MET A 34 17.68 5.97 -4.22
N GLY A 35 17.35 6.72 -3.18
CA GLY A 35 15.98 7.20 -2.95
C GLY A 35 15.50 8.12 -4.07
N THR A 36 16.38 8.95 -4.63
CA THR A 36 16.07 9.80 -5.79
C THR A 36 15.71 8.97 -7.02
N VAL A 37 16.48 7.92 -7.32
CA VAL A 37 16.17 6.98 -8.41
C VAL A 37 14.82 6.29 -8.19
N VAL A 38 14.54 5.85 -6.96
CA VAL A 38 13.26 5.25 -6.58
C VAL A 38 12.10 6.23 -6.79
N LEU A 39 12.25 7.50 -6.41
CA LEU A 39 11.23 8.52 -6.63
C LEU A 39 10.96 8.75 -8.12
N PHE A 40 12.00 8.90 -8.94
CA PHE A 40 11.83 9.08 -10.38
C PHE A 40 11.11 7.90 -11.02
N LEU A 41 11.56 6.69 -10.72
CA LEU A 41 10.94 5.47 -11.27
C LEU A 41 9.51 5.31 -10.77
N GLY A 42 9.28 5.52 -9.48
CA GLY A 42 7.97 5.41 -8.87
C GLY A 42 6.97 6.43 -9.41
N PHE A 43 7.33 7.71 -9.56
CA PHE A 43 6.44 8.73 -10.11
C PHE A 43 6.12 8.49 -11.58
N TYR A 44 7.08 7.98 -12.35
CA TYR A 44 6.84 7.55 -13.72
C TYR A 44 5.79 6.43 -13.78
N LEU A 45 5.97 5.37 -12.98
CA LEU A 45 5.03 4.25 -12.91
C LEU A 45 3.65 4.68 -12.40
N ALA A 46 3.61 5.54 -11.38
CA ALA A 46 2.37 6.04 -10.81
C ALA A 46 1.57 6.89 -11.80
N SER A 47 2.25 7.73 -12.58
CA SER A 47 1.63 8.51 -13.66
C SER A 47 1.05 7.58 -14.71
N HIS A 48 1.84 6.59 -15.15
CA HIS A 48 1.40 5.62 -16.13
C HIS A 48 0.16 4.85 -15.66
N ALA A 49 0.17 4.35 -14.42
CA ALA A 49 -0.96 3.65 -13.82
C ALA A 49 -2.22 4.53 -13.76
N ALA A 50 -2.09 5.80 -13.36
CA ALA A 50 -3.21 6.73 -13.33
C ALA A 50 -3.80 7.01 -14.72
N ASP A 51 -2.94 7.10 -15.75
CA ASP A 51 -3.38 7.28 -17.13
C ASP A 51 -4.12 6.04 -17.65
N GLN A 52 -3.68 4.83 -17.28
CA GLN A 52 -4.41 3.58 -17.58
C GLN A 52 -5.81 3.58 -16.94
N VAL A 53 -5.91 3.99 -15.67
CA VAL A 53 -7.21 4.11 -14.98
C VAL A 53 -8.13 5.11 -15.67
N ARG A 54 -7.58 6.24 -16.13
CA ARG A 54 -8.33 7.25 -16.87
C ARG A 54 -8.83 6.76 -18.23
N GLN A 55 -8.07 5.88 -18.89
CA GLN A 55 -8.41 5.34 -20.20
C GLN A 55 -9.41 4.16 -20.14
N SER A 56 -9.52 3.49 -18.99
CA SER A 56 -10.44 2.38 -18.74
C SER A 56 -11.90 2.75 -19.02
N SER A 57 -12.61 1.84 -19.72
CA SER A 57 -14.01 1.96 -20.12
C SER A 57 -14.98 2.16 -18.94
N VAL A 58 -14.63 1.64 -17.75
CA VAL A 58 -15.40 1.79 -16.50
C VAL A 58 -15.48 3.25 -16.07
N ALA A 59 -14.44 4.02 -16.37
CA ALA A 59 -14.33 5.43 -16.05
C ALA A 59 -15.11 6.31 -17.05
N LYS A 60 -15.43 5.83 -18.26
CA LYS A 60 -16.09 6.66 -19.30
C LYS A 60 -17.61 6.72 -19.13
N GLY A 61 -18.22 5.76 -18.45
CA GLY A 61 -19.68 5.66 -18.29
C GLY A 61 -20.26 6.38 -17.06
N THR A 62 -19.44 6.77 -16.09
CA THR A 62 -19.89 7.40 -14.84
C THR A 62 -19.06 8.67 -14.61
N GLY A 63 -19.69 9.77 -14.20
CA GLY A 63 -19.02 11.07 -13.97
C GLY A 63 -17.90 11.08 -12.92
N PHE A 64 -17.54 9.92 -12.36
CA PHE A 64 -16.47 9.68 -11.40
C PHE A 64 -15.07 9.49 -12.03
N SER A 65 -14.96 9.44 -13.36
CA SER A 65 -13.70 9.29 -14.11
C SER A 65 -12.53 10.15 -13.58
N PRO A 66 -12.69 11.47 -13.38
CA PRO A 66 -11.57 12.34 -13.04
C PRO A 66 -11.17 12.19 -11.56
N ALA A 67 -12.14 11.98 -10.68
CA ALA A 67 -11.92 11.83 -9.24
C ALA A 67 -11.22 10.49 -8.92
N LEU A 68 -11.59 9.41 -9.61
CA LEU A 68 -10.92 8.11 -9.48
C LEU A 68 -9.48 8.16 -9.98
N ALA A 69 -9.25 8.65 -11.20
CA ALA A 69 -7.89 8.75 -11.74
C ALA A 69 -7.02 9.70 -10.90
N GLY A 70 -7.57 10.82 -10.44
CA GLY A 70 -6.91 11.76 -9.54
C GLY A 70 -6.58 11.13 -8.19
N GLY A 71 -7.52 10.42 -7.58
CA GLY A 71 -7.34 9.71 -6.31
C GLY A 71 -6.28 8.62 -6.40
N THR A 72 -6.32 7.78 -7.45
CA THR A 72 -5.30 6.77 -7.71
C THR A 72 -3.92 7.40 -7.87
N LYS A 73 -3.80 8.47 -8.66
CA LYS A 73 -2.52 9.16 -8.86
C LYS A 73 -1.98 9.71 -7.54
N MET A 74 -2.83 10.38 -6.77
CA MET A 74 -2.47 10.95 -5.47
C MET A 74 -2.01 9.86 -4.49
N MET A 75 -2.74 8.75 -4.42
CA MET A 75 -2.42 7.60 -3.57
C MET A 75 -1.06 6.99 -3.94
N LEU A 76 -0.83 6.73 -5.23
CA LEU A 76 0.42 6.16 -5.71
C LEU A 76 1.60 7.11 -5.48
N TYR A 77 1.42 8.42 -5.71
CA TYR A 77 2.45 9.41 -5.43
C TYR A 77 2.82 9.44 -3.96
N PHE A 78 1.82 9.36 -3.07
CA PHE A 78 2.08 9.29 -1.64
C PHE A 78 2.88 8.05 -1.27
N VAL A 79 2.51 6.86 -1.77
CA VAL A 79 3.26 5.62 -1.53
C VAL A 79 4.70 5.72 -2.03
N VAL A 80 4.89 6.21 -3.26
CA VAL A 80 6.23 6.40 -3.84
C VAL A 80 7.06 7.36 -3.00
N LEU A 81 6.45 8.44 -2.50
CA LEU A 81 7.10 9.43 -1.66
C LEU A 81 7.57 8.82 -0.34
N VAL A 82 6.74 7.99 0.30
CA VAL A 82 7.11 7.26 1.52
C VAL A 82 8.29 6.33 1.27
N ILE A 83 8.21 5.49 0.24
CA ILE A 83 9.27 4.51 -0.09
C ILE A 83 10.56 5.21 -0.48
N GLY A 84 10.47 6.30 -1.26
CA GLY A 84 11.63 7.07 -1.69
C GLY A 84 12.34 7.73 -0.52
N LEU A 85 11.59 8.35 0.41
CA LEU A 85 12.16 8.94 1.63
C LEU A 85 12.79 7.89 2.55
N ASP A 86 12.13 6.74 2.73
CA ASP A 86 12.65 5.62 3.50
C ASP A 86 13.99 5.13 2.92
N THR A 87 14.07 5.01 1.58
CA THR A 87 15.30 4.62 0.87
C THR A 87 16.43 5.65 1.04
N MET A 88 16.11 6.94 1.21
CA MET A 88 17.11 7.97 1.52
C MET A 88 17.65 7.89 2.94
N GLY A 89 17.08 7.02 3.79
CA GLY A 89 17.40 6.94 5.22
C GLY A 89 16.70 8.01 6.06
N VAL A 90 15.65 8.64 5.54
CA VAL A 90 14.82 9.57 6.31
C VAL A 90 13.88 8.77 7.20
N ASP A 91 13.72 9.19 8.46
CA ASP A 91 12.72 8.60 9.35
C ASP A 91 11.31 8.94 8.88
N VAL A 92 10.64 7.96 8.29
CA VAL A 92 9.28 8.07 7.75
C VAL A 92 8.22 7.49 8.68
N THR A 93 8.53 7.25 9.97
CA THR A 93 7.59 6.63 10.92
C THR A 93 6.26 7.37 11.02
N ILE A 94 6.30 8.70 11.01
CA ILE A 94 5.09 9.54 11.01
C ILE A 94 4.29 9.31 9.73
N LEU A 95 4.95 9.26 8.57
CA LEU A 95 4.29 9.03 7.28
C LEU A 95 3.66 7.64 7.23
N HIS A 96 4.32 6.60 7.75
CA HIS A 96 3.73 5.27 7.88
C HIS A 96 2.48 5.26 8.76
N THR A 97 2.53 5.96 9.90
CA THR A 97 1.37 6.06 10.81
C THR A 97 0.17 6.71 10.11
N PHE A 98 0.41 7.80 9.38
CA PHE A 98 -0.63 8.47 8.58
C PHE A 98 -1.11 7.58 7.43
N ALA A 99 -0.20 6.91 6.73
CA ALA A 99 -0.51 5.99 5.63
C ALA A 99 -1.42 4.86 6.11
N GLN A 100 -1.10 4.25 7.27
CA GLN A 100 -1.91 3.22 7.90
C GLN A 100 -3.29 3.76 8.28
N GLY A 101 -3.37 4.96 8.85
CA GLY A 101 -4.65 5.60 9.17
C GLY A 101 -5.56 5.75 7.94
N ILE A 102 -5.01 6.28 6.84
CA ILE A 102 -5.73 6.41 5.57
C ILE A 102 -6.09 5.02 5.01
N ALA A 103 -5.16 4.07 5.03
CA ALA A 103 -5.37 2.73 4.49
C ALA A 103 -6.48 1.98 5.23
N TYR A 104 -6.53 2.05 6.56
CA TYR A 104 -7.63 1.49 7.33
C TYR A 104 -8.94 2.22 7.04
N GLY A 105 -8.93 3.55 6.94
CA GLY A 105 -10.14 4.32 6.61
C GLY A 105 -10.73 3.93 5.25
N VAL A 106 -9.91 3.95 4.19
CA VAL A 106 -10.33 3.57 2.84
C VAL A 106 -10.69 2.08 2.78
N GLY A 107 -9.90 1.22 3.40
CA GLY A 107 -10.14 -0.22 3.45
C GLY A 107 -11.48 -0.56 4.10
N LEU A 108 -11.80 0.06 5.23
CA LEU A 108 -13.10 -0.10 5.89
C LEU A 108 -14.24 0.44 5.03
N ALA A 109 -14.07 1.61 4.40
CA ALA A 109 -15.09 2.15 3.51
C ALA A 109 -15.40 1.21 2.33
N VAL A 110 -14.37 0.64 1.71
CA VAL A 110 -14.53 -0.34 0.61
C VAL A 110 -15.17 -1.62 1.14
N ALA A 111 -14.70 -2.15 2.28
CA ALA A 111 -15.25 -3.36 2.87
C ALA A 111 -16.75 -3.21 3.19
N LEU A 112 -17.16 -2.07 3.74
CA LEU A 112 -18.55 -1.76 4.00
C LEU A 112 -19.36 -1.59 2.72
N ALA A 113 -18.85 -0.86 1.72
CA ALA A 113 -19.53 -0.67 0.44
C ALA A 113 -19.81 -2.01 -0.26
N VAL A 114 -18.79 -2.89 -0.30
CA VAL A 114 -18.92 -4.23 -0.86
C VAL A 114 -19.88 -5.07 -0.01
N GLY A 115 -19.72 -5.09 1.32
CA GLY A 115 -20.56 -5.85 2.22
C GLY A 115 -22.04 -5.48 2.12
N ILE A 116 -22.35 -4.19 2.03
CA ILE A 116 -23.73 -3.70 1.85
C ILE A 116 -24.27 -4.06 0.46
N ALA A 117 -23.48 -3.87 -0.60
CA ALA A 117 -23.90 -4.20 -1.96
C ALA A 117 -24.23 -5.70 -2.11
N PHE A 118 -23.36 -6.58 -1.60
CA PHE A 118 -23.61 -8.02 -1.58
C PHE A 118 -24.76 -8.41 -0.64
N GLY A 119 -24.86 -7.77 0.53
CA GLY A 119 -25.93 -8.03 1.49
C GLY A 119 -27.32 -7.71 0.94
N TRP A 120 -27.48 -6.54 0.31
CA TRP A 120 -28.74 -6.18 -0.34
C TRP A 120 -29.00 -6.99 -1.61
N GLY A 121 -28.02 -7.13 -2.50
CA GLY A 121 -28.20 -7.91 -3.73
C GLY A 121 -28.53 -9.38 -3.47
N GLY A 122 -27.92 -9.99 -2.44
CA GLY A 122 -28.21 -11.36 -2.04
C GLY A 122 -29.59 -11.55 -1.43
N LYS A 123 -30.08 -10.56 -0.66
CA LYS A 123 -31.44 -10.59 -0.09
C LYS A 123 -32.50 -10.65 -1.20
N ASP A 124 -32.36 -9.80 -2.21
CA ASP A 124 -33.32 -9.73 -3.31
C ASP A 124 -33.30 -11.02 -4.14
N TYR A 125 -32.09 -11.54 -4.44
CA TYR A 125 -31.94 -12.82 -5.13
C TYR A 125 -32.59 -13.99 -4.37
N VAL A 126 -32.39 -14.06 -3.05
CA VAL A 126 -33.04 -15.10 -2.24
C VAL A 126 -34.56 -14.92 -2.27
N ALA A 127 -35.07 -13.71 -2.07
CA ALA A 127 -36.51 -13.46 -2.05
C ALA A 127 -37.20 -13.88 -3.36
N GLU A 128 -36.54 -13.73 -4.50
CA GLU A 128 -37.09 -14.06 -5.82
C GLU A 128 -37.00 -15.56 -6.16
N ASN A 129 -36.05 -16.29 -5.58
CA ASN A 129 -35.81 -17.71 -5.87
C ASN A 129 -36.26 -18.68 -4.75
N ILE A 130 -36.66 -18.17 -3.58
CA ILE A 130 -37.00 -18.98 -2.40
C ILE A 130 -38.27 -19.82 -2.57
N GLU A 131 -39.18 -19.42 -3.46
CA GLU A 131 -40.44 -20.14 -3.69
C GLU A 131 -40.22 -21.57 -4.23
N ASN A 132 -39.12 -21.79 -4.97
CA ASN A 132 -38.80 -23.07 -5.61
C ASN A 132 -37.84 -23.95 -4.78
N TRP A 133 -37.29 -23.44 -3.68
CA TRP A 133 -36.37 -24.20 -2.81
C TRP A 133 -37.01 -25.35 -2.02
N PRO A 134 -38.25 -25.24 -1.51
CA PRO A 134 -38.90 -26.34 -0.79
C PRO A 134 -39.16 -27.58 -1.66
N GLU A 135 -39.34 -27.40 -2.97
CA GLU A 135 -39.63 -28.50 -3.89
C GLU A 135 -38.36 -29.23 -4.32
N ASN A 136 -37.31 -28.49 -4.67
CA ASN A 136 -36.02 -29.07 -5.03
C ASN A 136 -35.35 -29.81 -3.85
N SER A 137 -35.50 -29.30 -2.62
CA SER A 137 -34.96 -29.97 -1.42
C SER A 137 -35.64 -31.31 -1.11
N LYS A 138 -36.94 -31.44 -1.41
CA LYS A 138 -37.66 -32.72 -1.28
C LYS A 138 -37.24 -33.74 -2.33
N GLN A 139 -36.93 -33.30 -3.55
CA GLN A 139 -36.51 -34.17 -4.65
C GLN A 139 -35.10 -34.75 -4.41
N VAL A 140 -34.15 -33.91 -3.96
CA VAL A 140 -32.79 -34.34 -3.60
C VAL A 140 -32.77 -35.30 -2.41
N ALA A 141 -33.68 -35.13 -1.45
CA ALA A 141 -33.84 -36.04 -0.32
C ALA A 141 -34.44 -37.40 -0.72
N HIS A 142 -35.22 -37.45 -1.80
CA HIS A 142 -35.85 -38.68 -2.29
C HIS A 142 -35.02 -39.44 -3.32
N GLU A 143 -34.05 -38.77 -3.95
CA GLU A 143 -33.19 -39.31 -5.01
C GLU A 143 -31.81 -39.73 -4.50
N SER A 144 -31.51 -39.56 -3.21
CA SER A 144 -30.34 -40.20 -2.58
C SER A 144 -30.55 -41.72 -2.58
N PRO A 145 -29.92 -42.51 -3.48
CA PRO A 145 -29.98 -43.94 -3.39
C PRO A 145 -29.23 -44.27 -2.10
N ALA A 146 -29.85 -45.06 -1.21
CA ALA A 146 -29.14 -45.62 -0.08
C ALA A 146 -27.86 -46.24 -0.63
N VAL A 147 -26.70 -45.67 -0.27
CA VAL A 147 -25.42 -46.29 -0.53
C VAL A 147 -25.49 -47.61 0.20
N THR A 148 -25.72 -48.68 -0.55
CA THR A 148 -25.67 -50.05 -0.07
C THR A 148 -24.21 -50.28 0.31
N SER A 149 -23.91 -50.10 1.59
CA SER A 149 -22.71 -50.69 2.19
C SER A 149 -22.97 -52.20 2.30
N ASP A 150 -22.77 -52.88 1.18
CA ASP A 150 -22.49 -54.31 1.14
C ASP A 150 -20.97 -54.42 1.34
N ASP A 151 -20.54 -54.71 2.58
CA ASP A 151 -19.30 -55.39 2.98
C ASP A 151 -19.19 -55.46 4.52
#